data_AF-A0A3M1UKX2-F1
#
_entry.id   AF-A0A3M1UKX2-F1
#
_cell.length_a   1.000
_cell.length_b   1.000
_cell.length_c   1.000
_cell.angle_alpha   90.00
_cell.angle_beta   90.00
_cell.angle_gamma   90.00
#
_symmetry.space_group_name_H-M   'P 1'
#
loop_
_entity.id
_entity.type
_entity.pdbx_description
1 polymer ?
#
loop_
_entity_poly.entity_id
_entity_poly.type
_entity_poly.pdbx_seq_one_letter_code
_entity_poly.pdbx_strand_id
1 'polypeptide(L)'
;MKRTYLSVILLSFLLALGACKQEQMPEGIIPQAEMKEILKSIHLANAMGQRTGNTLEQRNANRQELYNAIFSRFGVDRETFYNSYLYYLDHPEKLDPIYKDIITELNEAEPIENEYEYESRRKKDLGTPKPIDKAGDTSK
;
A
#
# COMPACT_ATOMS: atom_id res chain seq x y z
N MET A 1 8.49 26.07 -45.67
CA MET A 1 7.38 25.98 -44.69
C MET A 1 7.04 24.55 -44.31
N LYS A 2 6.65 23.63 -45.21
CA LYS A 2 6.33 22.22 -44.83
C LYS A 2 7.48 21.44 -44.16
N ARG A 3 8.73 21.64 -44.61
CA ARG A 3 9.94 20.98 -44.06
C ARG A 3 10.29 21.45 -42.64
N THR A 4 9.98 22.69 -42.29
CA THR A 4 10.21 23.24 -40.95
C THR A 4 9.17 22.72 -39.95
N TYR A 5 7.90 22.57 -40.35
CA TYR A 5 6.87 21.94 -39.50
C TYR A 5 7.18 20.47 -39.22
N LEU A 6 7.68 19.72 -40.20
CA LEU A 6 8.07 18.32 -40.02
C LEU A 6 9.20 18.18 -38.98
N SER A 7 10.17 19.11 -38.99
CA SER A 7 11.27 19.11 -38.03
C SER A 7 10.81 19.47 -36.61
N VAL A 8 9.86 20.39 -36.46
CA VAL A 8 9.29 20.77 -35.15
C VAL A 8 8.47 19.62 -34.54
N ILE A 9 7.69 18.90 -35.36
CA ILE A 9 6.92 17.73 -34.90
C ILE A 9 7.85 16.60 -34.47
N LEU A 10 8.91 16.34 -35.26
CA LEU A 10 9.90 15.31 -34.94
C LEU A 10 10.65 15.63 -33.63
N LEU A 11 11.02 16.90 -33.42
CA LEU A 11 11.69 17.36 -32.21
C LEU A 11 10.77 17.25 -30.98
N SER A 12 9.49 17.60 -31.12
CA SER A 12 8.47 17.43 -30.07
C SER A 12 8.30 15.95 -29.67
N PHE A 13 8.27 15.05 -30.66
CA PHE A 13 8.16 13.61 -30.42
C PHE A 13 9.41 13.03 -29.74
N LEU A 14 10.60 13.53 -30.08
CA LEU A 14 11.87 13.16 -29.43
C LEU A 14 11.94 13.63 -27.97
N LEU A 15 11.40 14.81 -27.64
CA LEU A 15 11.32 15.27 -26.24
C LEU A 15 10.32 14.43 -25.41
N ALA A 16 9.24 13.92 -26.02
CA ALA A 16 8.25 13.09 -25.33
C ALA A 16 8.80 11.71 -24.92
N LEU A 17 9.82 11.19 -25.61
CA LEU A 17 10.42 9.88 -25.32
C LEU A 17 11.38 9.89 -24.11
N GLY A 18 11.78 11.07 -23.62
CA GLY A 18 12.72 11.21 -22.49
C GLY A 18 12.07 11.24 -21.09
N ALA A 19 10.74 11.15 -20.98
CA ALA A 19 10.03 11.35 -19.71
C ALA A 19 9.92 10.11 -18.82
N CYS A 20 10.32 8.92 -19.29
CA CYS A 20 10.44 7.74 -18.42
C CYS A 20 11.74 7.79 -17.63
N LYS A 21 11.79 8.63 -16.59
CA LYS A 21 12.83 8.52 -15.56
C LYS A 21 12.42 7.41 -14.61
N GLN A 22 13.02 6.23 -14.76
CA GLN A 22 12.86 5.16 -13.79
C GLN A 22 13.47 5.61 -12.46
N GLU A 23 12.61 5.90 -11.50
CA GLU A 23 13.04 6.37 -10.18
C GLU A 23 13.80 5.25 -9.48
N GLN A 24 15.09 5.45 -9.25
CA GLN A 24 15.92 4.52 -8.52
C GLN A 24 15.57 4.65 -7.04
N MET A 25 15.24 3.52 -6.42
CA MET A 25 15.03 3.46 -4.98
C MET A 25 16.35 3.84 -4.28
N PRO A 26 16.34 4.79 -3.33
CA PRO A 26 17.54 5.15 -2.59
C PRO A 26 18.16 3.95 -1.87
N GLU A 27 19.46 3.97 -1.66
CA GLU A 27 20.13 2.96 -0.83
C GLU A 27 19.59 3.00 0.61
N GLY A 28 19.52 1.83 1.25
CA GLY A 28 19.03 1.71 2.62
C GLY A 28 17.51 1.70 2.78
N ILE A 29 16.74 1.76 1.69
CA ILE A 29 15.29 1.55 1.73
C ILE A 29 14.96 0.05 1.70
N ILE A 30 14.13 -0.38 2.64
CA ILE A 30 13.62 -1.76 2.72
C ILE A 30 12.82 -2.07 1.45
N PRO A 31 13.10 -3.19 0.76
CA PRO A 31 12.36 -3.59 -0.44
C PRO A 31 10.86 -3.78 -0.16
N GLN A 32 10.04 -3.53 -1.18
CA GLN A 32 8.57 -3.51 -1.06
C GLN A 32 7.99 -4.80 -0.47
N ALA A 33 8.50 -5.96 -0.90
CA ALA A 33 8.05 -7.26 -0.41
C ALA A 33 8.34 -7.45 1.08
N GLU A 34 9.50 -7.00 1.55
CA GLU A 34 9.89 -7.09 2.96
C GLU A 34 9.13 -6.05 3.81
N MET A 35 8.97 -4.83 3.30
CA MET A 35 8.15 -3.79 3.93
C MET A 35 6.71 -4.27 4.15
N LYS A 36 6.13 -4.98 3.17
CA LYS A 36 4.80 -5.60 3.30
C LYS A 36 4.73 -6.53 4.51
N GLU A 37 5.69 -7.46 4.63
CA GLU A 37 5.71 -8.43 5.73
C GLU A 37 5.95 -7.77 7.10
N ILE A 38 6.80 -6.75 7.15
CA ILE A 38 7.05 -5.96 8.37
C ILE A 38 5.78 -5.22 8.80
N LEU A 39 5.13 -4.48 7.89
CA LEU A 39 3.91 -3.72 8.19
C LEU A 39 2.78 -4.65 8.61
N LYS A 40 2.57 -5.77 7.91
CA LYS A 40 1.60 -6.80 8.32
C LYS A 40 1.86 -7.28 9.75
N SER A 41 3.12 -7.60 10.06
CA SER A 41 3.51 -8.05 11.41
C SER A 41 3.27 -6.98 12.46
N ILE A 42 3.54 -5.70 12.16
CA ILE A 42 3.26 -4.57 13.06
C ILE A 42 1.76 -4.41 13.31
N HIS A 43 0.92 -4.54 12.28
CA HIS A 43 -0.54 -4.47 12.43
C HIS A 43 -1.08 -5.62 13.30
N LEU A 44 -0.58 -6.84 13.09
CA LEU A 44 -0.91 -7.99 13.95
C LEU A 44 -0.44 -7.79 15.39
N ALA A 45 0.79 -7.29 15.59
CA ALA A 45 1.32 -6.97 16.91
C ALA A 45 0.49 -5.88 17.61
N ASN A 46 -0.03 -4.90 16.88
CA ASN A 46 -0.97 -3.92 17.43
C ASN A 46 -2.27 -4.58 17.90
N ALA A 47 -2.86 -5.45 17.08
CA ALA A 47 -4.07 -6.18 17.44
C ALA A 47 -3.87 -7.05 18.70
N MET A 48 -2.70 -7.71 18.83
CA MET A 48 -2.34 -8.52 20.00
C MET A 48 -2.01 -7.65 21.23
N GLY A 49 -1.25 -6.57 21.04
CA GLY A 49 -0.80 -5.67 22.09
C GLY A 49 -1.94 -4.94 22.81
N GLN A 50 -3.05 -4.66 22.13
CA GLN A 50 -4.24 -4.07 22.77
C GLN A 50 -4.91 -5.02 23.76
N ARG A 51 -4.72 -6.34 23.61
CA ARG A 51 -5.35 -7.38 24.43
C ARG A 51 -4.47 -7.82 25.61
N THR A 52 -3.22 -7.34 25.67
CA THR A 52 -2.20 -7.78 26.63
C THR A 52 -1.74 -6.64 27.54
N GLY A 53 -2.14 -6.69 28.81
CA GLY A 53 -1.79 -5.68 29.82
C GLY A 53 -3.01 -4.98 30.42
N ASN A 54 -2.94 -4.69 31.71
CA ASN A 54 -4.05 -4.12 32.47
C ASN A 54 -4.04 -2.58 32.44
N THR A 55 -2.87 -1.97 32.23
CA THR A 55 -2.71 -0.52 32.10
C THR A 55 -2.27 -0.12 30.69
N LEU A 56 -2.45 1.15 30.34
CA LEU A 56 -1.97 1.71 29.07
C LEU A 56 -0.44 1.59 28.94
N GLU A 57 0.29 1.84 30.02
CA GLU A 57 1.75 1.73 30.06
C GLU A 57 2.22 0.30 29.75
N GLN A 58 1.61 -0.70 30.39
CA GLN A 58 1.93 -2.12 30.14
C GLN A 58 1.64 -2.52 28.70
N ARG A 59 0.49 -2.11 28.14
CA ARG A 59 0.15 -2.37 26.73
C ARG A 59 1.17 -1.75 25.77
N ASN A 60 1.64 -0.54 26.08
CA ASN A 60 2.65 0.13 25.27
C ASN A 60 4.02 -0.54 25.37
N ALA A 61 4.43 -0.98 26.55
CA ALA A 61 5.66 -1.74 26.73
C ALA A 61 5.62 -3.08 25.95
N ASN A 62 4.54 -3.85 26.08
CA ASN A 62 4.35 -5.11 25.36
C ASN A 62 4.40 -4.91 23.84
N ARG A 63 3.73 -3.87 23.32
CA ARG A 63 3.75 -3.52 21.90
C ARG A 63 5.17 -3.19 21.41
N GLN A 64 5.92 -2.45 22.22
CA GLN A 64 7.29 -2.07 21.90
C GLN A 64 8.22 -3.30 21.85
N GLU A 65 8.04 -4.26 22.76
CA GLU A 65 8.74 -5.55 22.72
C GLU A 65 8.42 -6.33 21.45
N LEU A 66 7.14 -6.41 21.07
CA LEU A 66 6.73 -7.05 19.81
C LEU A 66 7.37 -6.40 18.59
N TYR A 67 7.43 -5.06 18.56
CA TYR A 67 8.09 -4.35 17.45
C TYR A 67 9.58 -4.66 17.38
N ASN A 68 10.27 -4.69 18.53
CA ASN A 68 11.68 -5.05 18.57
C ASN A 68 11.92 -6.49 18.08
N ALA A 69 11.04 -7.43 18.43
CA ALA A 69 11.10 -8.80 17.95
C ALA A 69 10.86 -8.89 16.43
N ILE A 70 9.92 -8.11 15.89
CA ILE A 70 9.68 -8.02 14.44
C ILE A 70 10.94 -7.49 13.74
N PHE A 71 11.46 -6.35 14.17
CA PHE A 71 12.67 -5.75 13.60
C PHE A 71 13.86 -6.70 13.63
N SER A 72 14.08 -7.39 14.76
CA SER A 72 15.12 -8.43 14.86
C SER A 72 14.90 -9.60 13.90
N ARG A 73 13.65 -10.02 13.66
CA ARG A 73 13.34 -11.13 12.73
C ARG A 73 13.69 -10.79 11.29
N PHE A 74 13.50 -9.54 10.89
CA PHE A 74 13.79 -9.07 9.53
C PHE A 74 15.22 -8.53 9.39
N GLY A 75 15.99 -8.40 10.49
CA GLY A 75 17.35 -7.86 10.43
C GLY A 75 17.39 -6.36 10.16
N VAL A 76 16.33 -5.65 10.53
CA VAL A 76 16.14 -4.22 10.28
C VAL A 76 16.16 -3.49 11.62
N ASP A 77 16.79 -2.31 11.69
CA ASP A 77 16.65 -1.44 12.85
C ASP A 77 15.46 -0.47 12.71
N ARG A 78 15.13 0.21 13.81
CA ARG A 78 13.99 1.14 13.84
C ARG A 78 14.18 2.33 12.90
N GLU A 79 15.41 2.81 12.75
CA GLU A 79 15.72 3.98 11.92
C GLU A 79 15.55 3.65 10.44
N THR A 80 16.09 2.52 10.00
CA THR A 80 15.95 1.96 8.66
C THR A 80 14.48 1.74 8.32
N PHE A 81 13.71 1.14 9.23
CA PHE A 81 12.26 1.01 9.06
C PHE A 81 11.58 2.37 8.90
N TYR A 82 11.85 3.33 9.78
CA TYR A 82 11.21 4.63 9.76
C TYR A 82 11.54 5.42 8.49
N ASN A 83 12.81 5.45 8.08
CA ASN A 83 13.25 6.10 6.86
C ASN A 83 12.62 5.46 5.61
N SER A 84 12.56 4.12 5.59
CA SER A 84 11.87 3.39 4.52
C SER A 84 10.37 3.70 4.50
N TYR A 85 9.73 3.75 5.66
CA TYR A 85 8.31 4.06 5.76
C TYR A 85 8.00 5.49 5.28
N LEU A 86 8.82 6.47 5.66
CA LEU A 86 8.73 7.85 5.14
C LEU A 86 8.89 7.90 3.62
N TYR A 87 9.82 7.13 3.06
CA TYR A 87 9.96 7.00 1.61
C TYR A 87 8.66 6.49 0.98
N TYR A 88 8.07 5.40 1.49
CA TYR A 88 6.81 4.88 0.95
C TYR A 88 5.63 5.85 1.13
N LEU A 89 5.59 6.65 2.20
CA LEU A 89 4.57 7.69 2.37
C LEU A 89 4.65 8.78 1.30
N ASP A 90 5.86 9.10 0.82
CA ASP A 90 6.09 10.04 -0.27
C ASP A 90 5.87 9.42 -1.67
N HIS A 91 5.69 8.08 -1.74
CA HIS A 91 5.49 7.30 -2.97
C HIS A 91 4.23 6.44 -2.88
N PRO A 92 3.01 7.04 -2.90
CA PRO A 92 1.75 6.31 -2.76
C PRO A 92 1.58 5.19 -3.77
N GLU A 93 2.11 5.34 -4.99
CA GLU A 93 2.06 4.31 -6.03
C GLU A 93 2.78 3.00 -5.65
N LYS A 94 3.68 3.06 -4.66
CA LYS A 94 4.37 1.89 -4.09
C LYS A 94 3.76 1.44 -2.77
N LEU A 95 3.19 2.36 -1.98
CA LEU A 95 2.58 2.05 -0.69
C LEU A 95 1.16 1.45 -0.81
N ASP A 96 0.35 1.95 -1.74
CA ASP A 96 -0.99 1.43 -2.00
C ASP A 96 -1.03 -0.08 -2.29
N PRO A 97 -0.18 -0.63 -3.18
CA PRO A 97 -0.17 -2.07 -3.42
C PRO A 97 0.28 -2.86 -2.18
N ILE A 98 1.19 -2.33 -1.35
CA ILE A 98 1.55 -2.98 -0.07
C ILE A 98 0.30 -3.12 0.81
N TYR A 99 -0.45 -2.04 1.03
CA TYR A 99 -1.63 -2.10 1.88
C TYR A 99 -2.76 -2.93 1.29
N LYS A 100 -2.96 -2.89 -0.03
CA LYS A 100 -3.93 -3.73 -0.72
C LYS A 100 -3.65 -5.21 -0.44
N ASP A 101 -2.40 -5.64 -0.61
CA ASP A 101 -2.00 -7.02 -0.36
C ASP A 101 -2.18 -7.40 1.12
N ILE A 102 -1.79 -6.53 2.05
CA ILE A 102 -1.99 -6.78 3.49
C ILE A 102 -3.48 -6.98 3.81
N ILE A 103 -4.36 -6.12 3.30
CA ILE A 103 -5.80 -6.21 3.53
C ILE A 103 -6.35 -7.51 2.93
N THR A 104 -5.96 -7.86 1.71
CA THR A 104 -6.35 -9.12 1.07
C THR A 104 -5.92 -10.32 1.90
N GLU A 105 -4.64 -10.40 2.30
CA GLU A 105 -4.13 -11.52 3.09
C GLU A 105 -4.80 -11.64 4.46
N LEU A 106 -5.07 -10.53 5.14
CA LEU A 106 -5.76 -10.53 6.43
C LEU A 106 -7.23 -10.94 6.30
N ASN A 107 -7.92 -10.53 5.23
CA ASN A 107 -9.29 -10.93 4.95
C ASN A 107 -9.41 -12.39 4.50
N GLU A 108 -8.42 -12.93 3.78
CA GLU A 108 -8.39 -14.35 3.41
C GLU A 108 -8.11 -15.25 4.62
N ALA A 109 -7.37 -14.75 5.62
CA ALA A 109 -7.12 -15.45 6.88
C ALA A 109 -8.35 -15.53 7.81
N GLU A 110 -9.37 -14.67 7.62
CA GLU A 110 -10.64 -14.69 8.35
C GLU A 110 -11.83 -14.97 7.40
N PRO A 111 -12.38 -16.20 7.37
CA PRO A 111 -13.37 -16.54 6.36
C PRO A 111 -14.70 -15.78 6.56
N ILE A 112 -15.00 -14.87 5.64
CA ILE A 112 -16.34 -14.56 5.09
C ILE A 112 -17.34 -13.83 6.03
N GLU A 113 -17.10 -13.68 7.34
CA GLU A 113 -18.01 -12.88 8.21
C GLU A 113 -17.93 -11.36 7.91
N ASN A 114 -16.74 -10.92 7.46
CA ASN A 114 -16.42 -9.51 7.23
C ASN A 114 -16.95 -8.99 5.88
N GLU A 115 -17.10 -9.83 4.86
CA GLU A 115 -17.58 -9.45 3.52
C GLU A 115 -19.06 -9.00 3.58
N TYR A 116 -19.90 -9.73 4.33
CA TYR A 116 -21.31 -9.35 4.56
C TYR A 116 -21.44 -8.08 5.41
N GLU A 117 -20.58 -7.89 6.41
CA GLU A 117 -20.58 -6.69 7.24
C GLU A 117 -20.00 -5.47 6.50
N TYR A 118 -19.02 -5.68 5.63
CA TYR A 118 -18.45 -4.64 4.75
C TYR A 118 -19.45 -4.21 3.68
N GLU A 119 -20.10 -5.14 3.00
CA GLU A 119 -21.17 -4.85 2.02
C GLU A 119 -22.37 -4.16 2.67
N SER A 120 -22.77 -4.56 3.89
CA SER A 120 -23.88 -3.93 4.60
C SER A 120 -23.56 -2.51 5.09
N ARG A 121 -22.34 -2.26 5.59
CA ARG A 121 -21.85 -0.90 5.91
C ARG A 121 -21.76 -0.04 4.66
N ARG A 122 -21.16 -0.55 3.57
CA ARG A 122 -21.03 0.17 2.29
C ARG A 122 -22.38 0.58 1.71
N LYS A 123 -23.38 -0.31 1.73
CA LYS A 123 -24.75 -0.03 1.27
C LYS A 123 -25.49 0.99 2.14
N LYS A 124 -25.15 1.05 3.42
CA LYS A 124 -25.70 2.03 4.37
C LYS A 124 -25.10 3.43 4.17
N ASP A 125 -23.80 3.50 3.86
CA ASP A 125 -23.07 4.78 3.80
C ASP A 125 -23.11 5.45 2.41
N LEU A 126 -23.21 4.68 1.32
CA LEU A 126 -23.21 5.24 -0.05
C LEU A 126 -24.60 5.41 -0.66
N GLY A 127 -25.66 4.95 0.01
CA GLY A 127 -26.95 4.73 -0.66
C GLY A 127 -26.81 3.68 -1.78
N THR A 128 -27.92 3.14 -2.29
CA THR A 128 -27.86 2.11 -3.35
C THR A 128 -27.11 2.65 -4.57
N PRO A 129 -25.98 2.03 -5.00
CA PRO A 129 -25.31 2.43 -6.22
C PRO A 129 -26.26 2.21 -7.39
N LYS A 130 -26.46 3.24 -8.22
CA LYS A 130 -27.16 3.08 -9.50
C LYS A 130 -26.38 2.00 -10.30
N PRO A 131 -27.06 1.00 -10.87
CA PRO A 131 -26.38 -0.06 -11.61
C PRO A 131 -25.45 0.56 -12.65
N ILE A 132 -24.16 0.19 -12.62
CA ILE A 132 -23.27 0.47 -13.74
C ILE A 132 -23.69 -0.48 -14.85
N ASP A 133 -24.41 0.09 -15.80
CA ASP A 133 -24.85 -0.46 -17.07
C ASP A 133 -23.65 -0.98 -17.88
N LYS A 134 -23.25 -2.23 -17.58
CA LYS A 134 -22.33 -3.01 -18.41
C LYS A 134 -23.12 -3.76 -19.49
N ALA A 135 -23.50 -3.06 -20.56
CA ALA A 135 -23.78 -3.68 -21.87
C ALA A 135 -23.98 -2.58 -22.93
N GLY A 136 -22.91 -1.86 -23.25
CA GLY A 136 -22.80 -1.11 -24.49
C GLY A 136 -21.77 -1.81 -25.37
N ASP A 137 -22.27 -2.49 -26.40
CA ASP A 137 -21.53 -2.99 -27.56
C ASP A 137 -20.70 -4.28 -27.38
N THR A 138 -21.30 -5.41 -27.78
CA THR A 138 -20.80 -6.13 -28.96
C THR A 138 -21.92 -6.96 -29.61
N SER A 139 -22.19 -6.62 -30.86
CA SER A 139 -22.55 -7.51 -31.98
C SER A 139 -23.99 -8.03 -32.14
N LYS A 140 -24.59 -7.52 -33.24
CA LYS A 140 -25.72 -7.97 -34.07
C LYS A 140 -27.14 -7.61 -33.65
#